data_AF-A0A3D2T4I2-F1
#
_entry.id   AF-A0A3D2T4I2-F1
#
_cell.length_a   1.000
_cell.length_b   1.000
_cell.length_c   1.000
_cell.angle_alpha   90.00
_cell.angle_beta   90.00
_cell.angle_gamma   90.00
#
_symmetry.space_group_name_H-M   'P 1'
#
loop_
_entity.id
_entity.type
_entity.pdbx_description
1 polymer ?
#
loop_
_entity_poly.entity_id
_entity_poly.type
_entity_poly.pdbx_seq_one_letter_code
_entity_poly.pdbx_strand_id
1 'polypeptide(L)'
;KRVSLPEKMSSSEVDLEYAIKLLELPRTVGEDPNTGEEIVAGLGRYGPFVRRGKTFANLKSFDAMWTVTLEEALGLIDAKASGKPQALKELGEHPDTGQELFIYSGRWGPYIKHEKVNAGLPKGMEVDEVTLEMAIDLLEKKKASRGKKKGRGRSKK
;
A
#
# COMPACT_ATOMS: atom_id res chain seq x y z
N LYS A 1 -4.73 -20.96 21.86
CA LYS A 1 -4.56 -20.16 20.62
C LYS A 1 -3.51 -19.08 20.88
N ARG A 2 -2.71 -18.66 19.89
CA ARG A 2 -1.67 -17.62 20.03
C ARG A 2 -1.87 -16.57 18.94
N VAL A 3 -1.65 -15.31 19.27
CA VAL A 3 -1.74 -14.17 18.34
C VAL A 3 -0.60 -13.21 18.64
N SER A 4 -0.05 -12.57 17.61
CA SER A 4 0.99 -11.55 17.78
C SER A 4 0.37 -10.23 18.21
N LEU A 5 1.11 -9.41 18.94
CA LEU A 5 0.69 -8.04 19.19
C LEU A 5 1.00 -7.14 17.97
N PRO A 6 0.23 -6.07 17.76
CA PRO A 6 0.58 -4.99 16.85
C PRO A 6 2.02 -4.48 17.08
N GLU A 7 2.75 -4.19 16.01
CA GLU A 7 4.18 -3.79 16.07
C GLU A 7 4.44 -2.53 16.92
N LYS A 8 3.45 -1.64 17.03
CA LYS A 8 3.55 -0.38 17.79
C LYS A 8 2.92 -0.45 19.19
N MET A 9 2.45 -1.61 19.64
CA MET A 9 1.75 -1.77 20.91
C MET A 9 2.62 -2.50 21.93
N SER A 10 2.69 -1.97 23.16
CA SER A 10 3.37 -2.60 24.29
C SER A 10 2.47 -3.63 24.97
N SER A 11 3.07 -4.68 25.56
CA SER A 11 2.33 -5.67 26.34
C SER A 11 1.61 -5.08 27.56
N SER A 12 2.08 -3.95 28.07
CA SER A 12 1.46 -3.25 29.20
C SER A 12 0.20 -2.46 28.81
N GLU A 13 -0.02 -2.22 27.52
CA GLU A 13 -1.17 -1.48 26.98
C GLU A 13 -2.34 -2.39 26.58
N VAL A 14 -2.17 -3.72 26.72
CA VAL A 14 -3.17 -4.72 26.34
C VAL A 14 -3.97 -5.13 27.57
N ASP A 15 -5.24 -4.74 27.61
CA ASP A 15 -6.19 -5.25 28.59
C ASP A 15 -6.74 -6.63 28.21
N LEU A 16 -7.49 -7.24 29.13
CA LEU A 16 -8.07 -8.57 28.93
C LEU A 16 -9.07 -8.58 27.76
N GLU A 17 -9.88 -7.54 27.60
CA GLU A 17 -10.89 -7.46 26.55
C GLU A 17 -10.26 -7.41 25.16
N TYR A 18 -9.21 -6.59 25.00
CA TYR A 18 -8.44 -6.49 23.77
C TYR A 18 -7.68 -7.77 23.47
N ALA A 19 -7.11 -8.43 24.49
CA ALA A 19 -6.46 -9.73 24.33
C ALA A 19 -7.44 -10.79 23.80
N ILE A 20 -8.68 -10.82 24.31
CA ILE A 20 -9.74 -11.71 23.83
C ILE A 20 -10.07 -11.39 22.37
N LYS A 21 -10.26 -10.12 22.02
CA LYS A 21 -10.52 -9.70 20.62
C LYS A 21 -9.40 -10.13 19.66
N LEU A 22 -8.14 -10.01 20.06
CA LEU A 22 -7.02 -10.48 19.26
C LEU A 22 -7.03 -12.01 19.09
N LEU A 23 -7.41 -12.73 20.14
CA LEU A 23 -7.53 -14.19 20.10
C LEU A 23 -8.68 -14.66 19.21
N GLU A 24 -9.65 -13.83 18.86
CA GLU A 24 -10.70 -14.17 17.90
C GLU A 24 -10.14 -14.22 16.46
N LEU A 25 -9.10 -13.45 16.15
CA LEU A 25 -8.50 -13.42 14.82
C LEU A 25 -7.86 -14.79 14.44
N PRO A 26 -7.86 -15.16 13.16
CA PRO A 26 -8.48 -14.45 12.03
C PRO A 26 -10.01 -14.59 12.02
N ARG A 27 -10.72 -13.51 11.65
CA ARG A 27 -12.18 -13.43 11.60
C ARG A 27 -12.69 -13.51 10.16
N THR A 28 -13.74 -14.29 9.92
CA THR A 28 -14.47 -14.31 8.64
C THR A 28 -15.29 -13.02 8.48
N VAL A 29 -15.08 -12.32 7.37
CA VAL A 29 -15.83 -11.11 6.98
C VAL A 29 -17.07 -11.51 6.17
N GLY A 30 -16.93 -12.51 5.30
CA GLY A 30 -18.01 -13.05 4.47
C GLY A 30 -17.44 -13.91 3.33
N GLU A 31 -18.27 -14.20 2.34
CA GLU A 31 -17.89 -14.94 1.13
C GLU A 31 -17.98 -14.02 -0.09
N ASP A 32 -17.03 -14.17 -1.03
CA ASP A 32 -17.09 -13.46 -2.29
C ASP A 32 -18.23 -14.02 -3.16
N PRO A 33 -19.23 -13.22 -3.55
CA PRO A 33 -20.38 -13.70 -4.33
C PRO A 33 -20.01 -14.18 -5.74
N ASN A 34 -18.85 -13.78 -6.28
CA ASN A 34 -18.44 -14.16 -7.64
C ASN A 34 -17.64 -15.47 -7.66
N THR A 35 -16.87 -15.72 -6.61
CA THR A 35 -15.92 -16.85 -6.57
C THR A 35 -16.31 -17.92 -5.54
N GLY A 36 -17.17 -17.59 -4.59
CA GLY A 36 -17.48 -18.43 -3.42
C GLY A 36 -16.32 -18.56 -2.44
N GLU A 37 -15.22 -17.81 -2.63
CA GLU A 37 -14.07 -17.87 -1.73
C GLU A 37 -14.33 -17.08 -0.44
N GLU A 38 -13.97 -17.66 0.70
CA GLU A 38 -14.06 -17.00 2.00
C GLU A 38 -13.11 -15.80 2.08
N ILE A 39 -13.62 -14.69 2.60
CA ILE A 39 -12.88 -13.47 2.90
C ILE A 39 -12.64 -13.38 4.40
N VAL A 40 -11.36 -13.31 4.75
CA VAL A 40 -10.91 -13.38 6.14
C VAL A 40 -10.06 -12.16 6.48
N ALA A 41 -10.37 -11.49 7.59
CA ALA A 41 -9.59 -10.41 8.17
C ALA A 41 -8.70 -10.93 9.31
N GLY A 42 -7.48 -10.40 9.44
CA GLY A 42 -6.58 -10.81 10.51
C GLY A 42 -5.29 -10.01 10.60
N LEU A 43 -4.40 -10.44 11.48
CA LEU A 43 -3.10 -9.82 11.71
C LEU A 43 -1.97 -10.70 11.17
N GLY A 44 -1.14 -10.14 10.30
CA GLY A 44 -0.01 -10.83 9.69
C GLY A 44 1.33 -10.12 9.91
N ARG A 45 2.39 -10.65 9.32
CA ARG A 45 3.76 -10.12 9.44
C ARG A 45 3.95 -8.66 9.00
N TYR A 46 3.04 -8.14 8.18
CA TYR A 46 3.07 -6.78 7.64
C TYR A 46 1.92 -5.91 8.18
N GLY A 47 1.33 -6.32 9.29
CA GLY A 47 0.18 -5.65 9.89
C GLY A 47 -1.17 -6.27 9.48
N PRO A 48 -2.26 -5.53 9.70
CA PRO A 48 -3.63 -6.00 9.50
C PRO A 48 -3.92 -6.22 8.01
N PHE A 49 -4.67 -7.28 7.69
CA PHE A 49 -4.94 -7.68 6.31
C PHE A 49 -6.33 -8.27 6.14
N VAL A 50 -6.78 -8.29 4.88
CA VAL A 50 -7.88 -9.13 4.37
C VAL A 50 -7.36 -10.11 3.33
N ARG A 51 -7.92 -11.30 3.27
CA ARG A 51 -7.48 -12.38 2.38
C ARG A 51 -8.67 -13.07 1.72
N ARG A 52 -8.55 -13.29 0.41
CA ARG A 52 -9.37 -14.20 -0.40
C ARG A 52 -8.45 -15.24 -1.04
N GLY A 53 -8.58 -16.50 -0.65
CA GLY A 53 -7.70 -17.59 -1.10
C GLY A 53 -6.21 -17.32 -0.84
N LYS A 54 -5.44 -17.10 -1.91
CA LYS A 54 -3.99 -16.78 -1.87
C LYS A 54 -3.68 -15.28 -1.98
N THR A 55 -4.69 -14.45 -2.21
CA THR A 55 -4.53 -13.00 -2.38
C THR A 55 -4.76 -12.30 -1.05
N PHE A 56 -3.81 -11.44 -0.66
CA PHE A 56 -3.86 -10.69 0.58
C PHE A 56 -3.85 -9.21 0.25
N ALA A 57 -4.70 -8.39 0.86
CA ALA A 57 -4.61 -6.93 0.84
C ALA A 57 -4.45 -6.38 2.26
N ASN A 58 -3.72 -5.26 2.38
CA ASN A 58 -3.42 -4.66 3.67
C ASN A 58 -4.56 -3.73 4.07
N LEU A 59 -4.91 -3.74 5.35
CA LEU A 59 -5.85 -2.79 5.94
C LEU A 59 -5.12 -1.52 6.39
N LYS A 60 -5.83 -0.39 6.42
CA LYS A 60 -5.26 0.92 6.77
C LYS A 60 -4.98 1.08 8.27
N SER A 61 -5.76 0.41 9.12
CA SER A 61 -5.64 0.49 10.58
C SER A 61 -5.84 -0.87 11.24
N PHE A 62 -5.43 -0.99 12.51
CA PHE A 62 -5.64 -2.22 13.29
C PHE A 62 -7.13 -2.47 13.56
N ASP A 63 -7.89 -1.43 13.89
CA ASP A 63 -9.32 -1.55 14.17
C ASP A 63 -10.12 -2.05 12.96
N ALA A 64 -9.62 -1.76 11.76
CA ALA A 64 -10.22 -2.24 10.52
C ALA A 64 -10.30 -3.77 10.44
N MET A 65 -9.53 -4.53 11.23
CA MET A 65 -9.67 -6.00 11.28
C MET A 65 -11.06 -6.46 11.75
N TRP A 66 -11.75 -5.63 12.54
CA TRP A 66 -13.08 -5.93 13.05
C TRP A 66 -14.19 -5.10 12.40
N THR A 67 -13.85 -3.95 11.82
CA THR A 67 -14.85 -3.05 11.21
C THR A 67 -14.95 -3.15 9.69
N VAL A 68 -13.96 -3.75 9.01
CA VAL A 68 -13.97 -3.86 7.54
C VAL A 68 -15.20 -4.62 7.06
N THR A 69 -15.85 -4.06 6.06
CA THR A 69 -17.02 -4.67 5.40
C THR A 69 -16.60 -5.60 4.26
N LEU A 70 -17.50 -6.47 3.83
CA LEU A 70 -17.26 -7.37 2.70
C LEU A 70 -16.92 -6.61 1.42
N GLU A 71 -17.65 -5.53 1.13
CA GLU A 71 -17.45 -4.69 -0.06
C GLU A 71 -16.08 -4.01 -0.07
N GLU A 72 -15.67 -3.43 1.06
CA GLU A 72 -14.34 -2.83 1.20
C GLU A 72 -13.23 -3.86 1.06
N ALA A 73 -13.41 -5.04 1.67
CA ALA A 73 -12.45 -6.12 1.58
C ALA A 73 -12.27 -6.62 0.14
N LEU A 74 -13.37 -6.82 -0.59
CA LEU A 74 -13.36 -7.15 -2.01
C LEU A 74 -12.64 -6.09 -2.84
N GLY A 75 -12.99 -4.81 -2.64
CA GLY A 75 -12.35 -3.70 -3.35
C GLY A 75 -10.83 -3.66 -3.14
N LEU A 76 -10.36 -3.87 -1.90
CA LEU A 76 -8.93 -3.92 -1.60
C LEU A 76 -8.22 -5.12 -2.23
N ILE A 77 -8.87 -6.29 -2.21
CA ILE A 77 -8.33 -7.53 -2.77
C ILE A 77 -8.27 -7.45 -4.28
N ASP A 78 -9.32 -6.96 -4.94
CA ASP A 78 -9.39 -6.83 -6.39
C ASP A 78 -8.46 -5.73 -6.91
N ALA A 79 -8.35 -4.61 -6.20
CA ALA A 79 -7.35 -3.58 -6.50
C ALA A 79 -5.94 -4.18 -6.49
N LYS A 80 -5.62 -5.00 -5.50
CA LYS A 80 -4.30 -5.65 -5.41
C LYS A 80 -4.11 -6.77 -6.43
N ALA A 81 -5.16 -7.55 -6.73
CA ALA A 81 -5.13 -8.61 -7.73
C ALA A 81 -4.95 -8.05 -9.14
N SER A 82 -5.53 -6.88 -9.43
CA SER A 82 -5.40 -6.21 -10.73
C SER A 82 -3.97 -5.78 -11.04
N GLY A 83 -3.11 -5.65 -10.02
CA GLY A 83 -1.74 -5.14 -10.16
C GLY A 83 -1.68 -3.69 -10.67
N LYS A 84 -2.82 -3.01 -10.79
CA LYS A 84 -2.88 -1.63 -11.23
C LYS A 84 -2.41 -0.73 -10.09
N PRO A 85 -1.46 0.17 -10.33
CA PRO A 85 -1.06 1.16 -9.33
C PRO A 85 -2.29 2.01 -8.97
N GLN A 86 -2.61 2.11 -7.68
CA GLN A 86 -3.70 2.96 -7.23
C GLN A 86 -3.24 4.42 -7.30
N ALA A 87 -3.97 5.27 -8.03
CA ALA A 87 -3.72 6.71 -7.99
C ALA A 87 -4.06 7.24 -6.59
N LEU A 88 -3.09 7.84 -5.92
CA LEU A 88 -3.22 8.46 -4.61
C LEU A 88 -3.62 9.93 -4.71
N LYS A 89 -3.11 10.65 -5.72
CA LYS A 89 -3.39 12.08 -5.94
C LYS A 89 -3.19 12.45 -7.40
N GLU A 90 -4.06 13.31 -7.92
CA GLU A 90 -3.92 13.96 -9.22
C GLU A 90 -3.22 15.31 -9.04
N LEU A 91 -2.23 15.59 -9.89
CA LEU A 91 -1.43 16.81 -9.83
C LEU A 91 -1.73 17.79 -10.97
N GLY A 92 -2.52 17.38 -11.96
CA GLY A 92 -2.85 18.15 -13.16
C GLY A 92 -1.94 17.84 -14.36
N GLU A 93 -1.99 18.69 -15.38
CA GLU A 93 -1.29 18.47 -16.65
C GLU A 93 0.17 18.94 -16.61
N HIS A 94 1.07 18.16 -17.21
CA HIS A 94 2.46 18.55 -17.38
C HIS A 94 2.58 19.65 -18.46
N PRO A 95 3.16 20.82 -18.16
CA PRO A 95 3.15 21.99 -19.05
C PRO A 95 3.77 21.73 -20.43
N ASP A 96 4.84 20.93 -20.51
CA ASP A 96 5.49 20.64 -21.79
C ASP A 96 4.81 19.55 -22.65
N THR A 97 4.02 18.66 -22.04
CA THR A 97 3.48 17.48 -22.74
C THR A 97 1.95 17.43 -22.78
N GLY A 98 1.27 18.27 -21.99
CA GLY A 98 -0.19 18.26 -21.83
C GLY A 98 -0.74 16.97 -21.21
N GLN A 99 0.11 16.08 -20.69
CA GLN A 99 -0.33 14.82 -20.09
C GLN A 99 -0.57 14.98 -18.60
N GLU A 100 -1.66 14.39 -18.12
CA GLU A 100 -2.00 14.35 -16.70
C GLU A 100 -0.95 13.58 -15.88
N LEU A 101 -0.60 14.16 -14.73
CA LEU A 101 0.31 13.58 -13.75
C LEU A 101 -0.47 13.09 -12.54
N PHE A 102 -0.26 11.81 -12.23
CA PHE A 102 -0.79 11.17 -11.02
C PHE A 102 0.35 10.65 -10.15
N ILE A 103 0.16 10.75 -8.84
CA ILE A 103 0.94 10.02 -7.85
C ILE A 103 0.28 8.66 -7.66
N TYR A 104 1.04 7.60 -7.84
CA TYR A 104 0.59 6.23 -7.68
C TYR A 104 1.21 5.58 -6.44
N SER A 105 0.51 4.62 -5.84
CA SER A 105 1.07 3.73 -4.83
C SER A 105 1.93 2.63 -5.49
N GLY A 106 3.13 2.41 -4.96
CA GLY A 106 4.08 1.43 -5.49
C GLY A 106 4.74 0.58 -4.41
N ARG A 107 5.36 -0.52 -4.81
CA ARG A 107 6.07 -1.47 -3.93
C ARG A 107 7.13 -0.81 -3.03
N TRP A 108 7.74 0.28 -3.49
CA TRP A 108 8.83 0.98 -2.82
C TRP A 108 8.41 2.34 -2.22
N GLY A 109 7.13 2.66 -2.23
CA GLY A 109 6.57 3.95 -1.83
C GLY A 109 5.81 4.65 -2.96
N PRO A 110 5.20 5.80 -2.68
CA PRO A 110 4.50 6.61 -3.68
C PRO A 110 5.45 7.04 -4.81
N TYR A 111 4.94 7.11 -6.02
CA TYR A 111 5.73 7.55 -7.18
C TYR A 111 4.88 8.28 -8.21
N ILE A 112 5.47 9.25 -8.89
CA ILE A 112 4.88 9.94 -10.03
C ILE A 112 5.24 9.16 -11.30
N LYS A 113 4.25 8.96 -12.16
CA LYS A 113 4.45 8.33 -13.48
C LYS A 113 4.18 9.35 -14.57
N HIS A 114 5.15 9.52 -15.46
CA HIS A 114 5.03 10.31 -16.69
C HIS A 114 5.59 9.51 -17.85
N GLU A 115 4.71 9.05 -18.74
CA GLU A 115 5.02 8.15 -19.86
C GLU A 115 5.86 6.92 -19.44
N LYS A 116 7.15 6.92 -19.82
CA LYS A 116 8.13 5.85 -19.59
C LYS A 116 8.98 6.10 -18.34
N VAL A 117 8.80 7.21 -17.64
CA VAL A 117 9.62 7.65 -16.50
C VAL A 117 8.79 7.59 -15.22
N ASN A 118 9.33 6.90 -14.22
CA ASN A 118 8.74 6.83 -12.89
C ASN A 118 9.70 7.46 -11.88
N ALA A 119 9.27 8.53 -11.22
CA ALA A 119 10.02 9.19 -10.15
C ALA A 119 9.38 8.86 -8.81
N GLY A 120 10.12 8.19 -7.92
CA GLY A 120 9.66 7.90 -6.56
C GLY A 120 9.72 9.16 -5.69
N LEU A 121 8.74 9.31 -4.79
CA LEU A 121 8.79 10.35 -3.77
C LEU A 121 9.92 10.05 -2.76
N PRO A 122 10.59 11.08 -2.22
CA PRO A 122 11.51 10.93 -1.10
C PRO A 122 10.84 10.25 0.10
N LYS A 123 11.62 9.49 0.88
CA LYS A 123 11.12 8.84 2.10
C LYS A 123 10.71 9.91 3.12
N GLY A 124 9.47 9.86 3.59
CA GLY A 124 8.93 10.80 4.58
C GLY A 124 8.27 12.05 3.98
N MET A 125 8.18 12.14 2.64
CA MET A 125 7.35 13.16 1.98
C MET A 125 5.93 12.64 1.84
N GLU A 126 4.96 13.44 2.30
CA GLU A 126 3.54 13.10 2.21
C GLU A 126 2.98 13.42 0.82
N VAL A 127 2.01 12.64 0.38
CA VAL A 127 1.41 12.76 -0.95
C VAL A 127 0.70 14.10 -1.13
N ASP A 128 0.10 14.61 -0.06
CA ASP A 128 -0.67 15.86 -0.07
C ASP A 128 0.21 17.11 -0.25
N GLU A 129 1.47 17.04 0.19
CA GLU A 129 2.43 18.15 0.08
C GLU A 129 3.03 18.27 -1.33
N VAL A 130 2.90 17.25 -2.17
CA VAL A 130 3.46 17.29 -3.52
C VAL A 130 2.62 18.17 -4.43
N THR A 131 3.27 19.19 -5.02
CA THR A 131 2.72 20.07 -6.04
C THR A 131 3.14 19.63 -7.45
N LEU A 132 2.48 20.19 -8.47
CA LEU A 132 2.80 19.94 -9.87
C LEU A 132 4.26 20.29 -10.21
N GLU A 133 4.74 21.44 -9.75
CA GLU A 133 6.12 21.90 -9.96
C GLU A 133 7.15 20.93 -9.38
N MET A 134 6.91 20.48 -8.14
CA MET A 134 7.79 19.51 -7.48
C MET A 134 7.81 18.16 -8.20
N ALA A 135 6.67 17.75 -8.75
CA ALA A 135 6.58 16.50 -9.50
C ALA A 135 7.37 16.56 -10.81
N ILE A 136 7.32 17.68 -11.52
CA ILE A 136 8.12 17.94 -12.73
C ILE A 136 9.61 17.88 -12.38
N ASP A 137 10.03 18.59 -11.34
CA ASP A 137 11.41 18.57 -10.82
C ASP A 137 11.91 17.14 -10.54
N LEU A 138 11.09 16.32 -9.88
CA LEU A 138 11.43 14.93 -9.56
C LEU A 138 11.54 14.07 -10.82
N LEU A 139 10.66 14.29 -11.80
CA LEU A 139 10.68 13.60 -13.09
C LEU A 139 11.91 13.98 -13.91
N GLU A 140 12.29 15.24 -13.96
CA GLU A 140 13.49 15.72 -14.65
C GLU A 140 14.77 15.18 -14.01
N LYS A 141 14.89 15.26 -12.67
CA LYS A 141 15.99 14.64 -11.92
C LYS A 141 16.08 13.14 -12.21
N LYS A 142 14.93 12.47 -12.40
CA LYS A 142 14.90 11.05 -12.77
C LYS A 142 15.30 10.80 -14.23
N LYS A 143 14.84 11.63 -15.17
CA LYS A 143 15.27 11.59 -16.58
C LYS A 143 16.79 11.75 -16.69
N ALA A 144 17.36 12.74 -15.99
CA ALA A 144 18.79 13.01 -15.96
C ALA A 144 19.61 11.87 -15.30
N SER A 145 19.12 11.28 -14.20
CA SER A 145 19.81 10.17 -13.53
C SER A 145 19.75 8.84 -14.29
N ARG A 146 18.77 8.66 -15.20
CA ARG A 146 18.65 7.46 -16.05
C ARG A 146 19.85 7.28 -17.00
N GLY A 147 20.46 8.36 -17.47
CA GLY A 147 21.68 8.34 -18.28
C GLY A 147 22.96 8.08 -17.48
N LYS A 148 22.92 8.29 -16.15
CA LYS A 148 24.06 8.15 -15.23
C LYS A 148 24.01 6.81 -14.50
N LYS A 149 23.90 5.68 -15.22
CA LYS A 149 24.14 4.36 -14.61
C LYS A 149 25.64 4.20 -14.31
N LYS A 150 26.05 4.71 -13.15
CA LYS A 150 27.30 4.32 -12.48
C LYS A 150 27.19 2.83 -12.17
N GLY A 151 27.94 2.00 -12.89
CA GLY A 151 28.09 0.58 -12.57
C GLY A 151 28.65 0.43 -11.16
N ARG A 152 27.80 0.10 -10.18
CA ARG A 152 28.28 -0.42 -8.89
C ARG A 152 28.48 -1.91 -9.09
N GLY A 153 29.74 -2.26 -9.38
CA GLY A 153 30.25 -3.61 -9.38
C GLY A 153 29.82 -4.35 -8.12
N ARG A 154 29.31 -5.55 -8.35
CA ARG A 154 28.87 -6.51 -7.35
C ARG A 154 30.13 -7.06 -6.67
N SER A 155 30.54 -6.49 -5.54
CA SER A 155 31.53 -7.14 -4.67
C SER A 155 30.83 -8.29 -3.95
N LYS A 156 31.12 -9.53 -4.37
CA LYS A 156 30.79 -10.74 -3.60
C LYS A 156 31.79 -10.83 -2.45
N LYS A 157 31.30 -11.09 -1.24
CA LYS A 157 32.07 -11.70 -0.16
C LYS A 157 31.37 -13.00 0.22
#